data_AF-A0A950RWY7-F1
#
_entry.id   AF-A0A950RWY7-F1
#
_cell.length_a   1.000
_cell.length_b   1.000
_cell.length_c   1.000
_cell.angle_alpha   90.00
_cell.angle_beta   90.00
_cell.angle_gamma   90.00
#
_symmetry.space_group_name_H-M   'P 1'
#
loop_
_entity.id
_entity.type
_entity.pdbx_description
1 polymer ?
#
loop_
_entity_poly.entity_id
_entity_poly.type
_entity_poly.pdbx_seq_one_letter_code
_entity_poly.pdbx_strand_id
1 'polypeptide(L)'
;RRVDDLGNAQRMALEYLAVFLDVLEGAKHKRTAVHGVWSDGWTGGTVIVSLEGRDCPGVLEFKLTLPAWVPNATANLGIRTSYSADPVQIELQRGASTVLPVPVPCEAGWVELGVSPLFCPSRNGGSTDTRWLGLMCDGIDLRSVGIVTELAAAAG
;
A
#
# COMPACT_ATOMS: atom_id res chain seq x y z
N ARG A 1 -1.85 39.51 39.08
CA ARG A 1 -0.90 38.89 38.13
C ARG A 1 -1.62 37.71 37.48
N ARG A 2 -1.63 37.61 36.14
CA ARG A 2 -2.32 36.63 35.25
C ARG A 2 -3.53 37.19 34.49
N VAL A 3 -3.24 37.95 33.44
CA VAL A 3 -4.11 38.10 32.24
C VAL A 3 -3.24 38.05 30.98
N ASP A 4 -1.96 38.46 31.08
CA ASP A 4 -1.00 38.43 29.96
C ASP A 4 -0.62 37.03 29.46
N ASP A 5 -0.77 35.97 30.27
CA ASP A 5 -0.43 34.59 29.86
C ASP A 5 -1.49 33.97 28.91
N LEU A 6 -2.75 34.43 28.96
CA LEU A 6 -3.83 33.86 28.14
C LEU A 6 -3.74 34.30 26.68
N GLY A 7 -3.33 35.56 26.44
CA GLY A 7 -3.08 36.08 25.10
C GLY A 7 -1.91 35.39 24.40
N ASN A 8 -0.95 34.88 25.18
CA ASN A 8 0.15 34.07 24.67
C ASN A 8 -0.33 32.65 24.33
N ALA A 9 -1.08 31.99 25.22
CA ALA A 9 -1.56 30.63 25.01
C ALA A 9 -2.51 30.51 23.80
N GLN A 10 -3.45 31.44 23.63
CA GLN A 10 -4.38 31.43 22.50
C GLN A 10 -3.67 31.68 21.17
N ARG A 11 -2.70 32.60 21.16
CA ARG A 11 -1.87 32.87 19.99
C ARG A 11 -1.01 31.66 19.62
N MET A 12 -0.36 31.03 20.61
CA MET A 12 0.40 29.81 20.39
C MET A 12 -0.48 28.68 19.86
N ALA A 13 -1.69 28.50 20.39
CA ALA A 13 -2.63 27.47 19.89
C ALA A 13 -3.00 27.69 18.41
N LEU A 14 -3.18 28.94 17.98
CA LEU A 14 -3.44 29.28 16.58
C LEU A 14 -2.21 29.06 15.69
N GLU A 15 -1.01 29.38 16.17
CA GLU A 15 0.25 29.12 15.46
C GLU A 15 0.49 27.60 15.32
N TYR A 16 0.21 26.81 16.35
CA TYR A 16 0.24 25.34 16.26
C TYR A 16 -0.79 24.79 15.29
N LEU A 17 -2.02 25.33 15.31
CA LEU A 17 -3.06 24.93 14.36
C LEU A 17 -2.66 25.27 12.93
N ALA A 18 -2.03 26.42 12.70
CA ALA A 18 -1.54 26.81 11.38
C ALA A 18 -0.43 25.87 10.88
N VAL A 19 0.54 25.51 11.73
CA VAL A 19 1.57 24.51 11.40
C VAL A 19 0.94 23.15 11.12
N PHE A 20 -0.07 22.76 11.90
CA PHE A 20 -0.76 21.48 11.70
C PHE A 20 -1.53 21.45 10.38
N LEU A 21 -2.23 22.54 10.03
CA LEU A 21 -2.91 22.69 8.75
C LEU A 21 -1.91 22.74 7.59
N ASP A 22 -0.81 23.49 7.72
CA ASP A 22 0.24 23.56 6.70
C ASP A 22 0.91 22.19 6.46
N VAL A 23 1.13 21.40 7.53
CA VAL A 23 1.60 20.01 7.38
C VAL A 23 0.54 19.13 6.73
N LEU A 24 -0.75 19.28 7.07
CA LEU A 24 -1.84 18.55 6.42
C LEU A 24 -2.01 18.95 4.94
N GLU A 25 -1.76 20.20 4.59
CA GLU A 25 -1.84 20.73 3.23
C GLU A 25 -0.59 20.43 2.41
N GLY A 26 0.60 20.50 3.01
CA GLY A 26 1.86 20.05 2.43
C GLY A 26 1.89 18.53 2.22
N ALA A 27 1.27 17.77 3.12
CA ALA A 27 1.01 16.33 2.96
C ALA A 27 -0.01 16.01 1.84
N LYS A 28 -0.67 17.00 1.24
CA LYS A 28 -1.44 16.81 -0.01
C LYS A 28 -0.53 16.54 -1.21
N HIS A 29 0.79 16.68 -1.10
CA HIS A 29 1.75 16.06 -2.02
C HIS A 29 1.85 14.57 -1.68
N LYS A 30 0.74 13.84 -1.87
CA LYS A 30 0.56 12.44 -1.49
C LYS A 30 1.31 11.52 -2.46
N ARG A 31 2.64 11.62 -2.55
CA ARG A 31 3.43 10.78 -3.46
C ARG A 31 2.98 9.33 -3.38
N THR A 32 2.87 8.68 -4.54
CA THR A 32 2.65 7.24 -4.58
C THR A 32 3.69 6.56 -3.69
N ALA A 33 3.22 5.86 -2.67
CA ALA A 33 4.05 5.35 -1.60
C ALA A 33 3.64 3.92 -1.24
N VAL A 34 4.63 3.10 -0.91
CA VAL A 34 4.46 1.72 -0.48
C VAL A 34 4.94 1.61 0.97
N HIS A 35 4.08 1.03 1.81
CA HIS A 35 4.39 0.71 3.21
C HIS A 35 4.18 -0.78 3.46
N GLY A 36 4.89 -1.33 4.45
CA GLY A 36 4.73 -2.73 4.87
C GLY A 36 5.58 -3.74 4.11
N VAL A 37 6.51 -3.27 3.27
CA VAL A 37 7.56 -4.07 2.64
C VAL A 37 8.91 -3.64 3.21
N TRP A 38 9.70 -4.59 3.70
CA TRP A 38 11.07 -4.36 4.16
C TRP A 38 12.03 -4.23 2.96
N SER A 39 13.22 -3.67 3.20
CA SER A 39 14.21 -3.42 2.14
C SER A 39 14.75 -4.69 1.47
N ASP A 40 14.57 -5.84 2.09
CA ASP A 40 14.91 -7.16 1.56
C ASP A 40 13.74 -7.86 0.84
N GLY A 41 12.63 -7.15 0.63
CA GLY A 41 11.47 -7.64 -0.13
C GLY A 41 10.43 -8.37 0.71
N TRP A 42 10.69 -8.65 2.00
CA TRP A 42 9.67 -9.28 2.83
C TRP A 42 8.48 -8.36 3.10
N THR A 43 7.27 -8.90 3.08
CA THR A 43 6.06 -8.21 3.51
C THR A 43 5.77 -8.46 4.97
N GLY A 44 5.23 -7.48 5.67
CA GLY A 44 4.55 -7.69 6.95
C GLY A 44 3.17 -8.34 6.78
N GLY A 45 2.32 -8.19 7.80
CA GLY A 45 0.90 -8.58 7.74
C GLY A 45 0.04 -7.71 6.85
N THR A 46 0.51 -6.50 6.53
CA THR A 46 -0.23 -5.55 5.71
C THR A 46 0.74 -4.75 4.86
N VAL A 47 0.48 -4.69 3.56
CA VAL A 47 1.15 -3.81 2.61
C VAL A 47 0.13 -2.78 2.15
N ILE A 48 0.47 -1.49 2.21
CA ILE A 48 -0.41 -0.40 1.78
C ILE A 48 0.27 0.36 0.65
N VAL A 49 -0.43 0.50 -0.46
CA VAL A 49 -0.03 1.35 -1.59
C VAL A 49 -0.97 2.55 -1.63
N SER A 50 -0.44 3.72 -1.32
CA SER A 50 -1.15 4.99 -1.48
C SER A 50 -0.98 5.47 -2.92
N LEU A 51 -2.07 5.86 -3.56
CA LEU A 51 -2.13 6.28 -4.95
C LEU A 51 -2.58 7.73 -5.05
N GLU A 52 -1.87 8.50 -5.88
CA GLU A 52 -2.32 9.83 -6.32
C GLU A 52 -3.41 9.69 -7.39
N GLY A 53 -4.18 10.75 -7.58
CA GLY A 53 -5.07 10.87 -8.73
C GLY A 53 -4.25 10.89 -10.02
N ARG A 54 -4.80 10.31 -11.09
CA ARG A 54 -4.17 10.11 -12.39
C ARG A 54 -5.16 10.44 -13.50
N ASP A 55 -4.67 10.75 -14.70
CA ASP A 55 -5.53 11.07 -15.83
C ASP A 55 -6.20 9.86 -16.49
N CYS A 56 -5.71 8.64 -16.20
CA CYS A 56 -6.20 7.41 -16.79
C CYS A 56 -6.25 6.27 -15.75
N PRO A 57 -7.19 5.32 -15.90
CA PRO A 57 -7.24 4.14 -15.05
C PRO A 57 -6.01 3.28 -15.28
N GLY A 58 -5.73 2.41 -14.32
CA GLY A 58 -4.57 1.55 -14.35
C GLY A 58 -4.80 0.19 -13.72
N VAL A 59 -3.74 -0.60 -13.73
CA VAL A 59 -3.64 -1.86 -13.00
C VAL A 59 -2.40 -1.79 -12.13
N LEU A 60 -2.58 -1.99 -10.83
CA LEU A 60 -1.51 -2.18 -9.87
C LEU A 60 -1.20 -3.69 -9.80
N GLU A 61 0.01 -4.08 -10.14
CA GLU A 61 0.45 -5.48 -10.13
C GLU A 61 1.35 -5.75 -8.94
N PHE A 62 0.94 -6.65 -8.04
CA PHE A 62 1.81 -7.19 -7.01
C PHE A 62 2.47 -8.48 -7.52
N LYS A 63 3.80 -8.53 -7.52
CA LYS A 63 4.55 -9.75 -7.81
C LYS A 63 4.96 -10.38 -6.48
N LEU A 64 4.33 -11.50 -6.16
CA LEU A 64 4.41 -12.10 -4.84
C LEU A 64 4.94 -13.52 -4.93
N THR A 65 5.82 -13.89 -4.01
CA THR A 65 6.37 -15.24 -3.91
C THR A 65 6.28 -15.73 -2.46
N LEU A 66 5.77 -16.93 -2.25
CA LEU A 66 5.88 -17.62 -0.96
C LEU A 66 7.03 -18.62 -1.04
N PRO A 67 8.22 -18.34 -0.46
CA PRO A 67 9.38 -19.19 -0.70
C PRO A 67 9.22 -20.62 -0.20
N ALA A 68 9.85 -21.58 -0.88
CA ALA A 68 9.71 -23.01 -0.57
C ALA A 68 10.16 -23.41 0.84
N TRP A 69 11.02 -22.60 1.47
CA TRP A 69 11.63 -22.87 2.77
C TRP A 69 10.86 -22.26 3.95
N VAL A 70 9.84 -21.42 3.72
CA VAL A 70 9.05 -20.85 4.81
C VAL A 70 8.24 -21.94 5.55
N PRO A 71 7.95 -21.77 6.85
CA PRO A 71 7.25 -22.78 7.63
C PRO A 71 5.77 -22.94 7.27
N ASN A 72 5.15 -21.92 6.65
CA ASN A 72 3.74 -21.91 6.32
C ASN A 72 3.47 -22.63 5.00
N ALA A 73 2.54 -23.58 4.97
CA ALA A 73 2.22 -24.35 3.77
C ALA A 73 1.51 -23.50 2.72
N THR A 74 0.71 -22.55 3.18
CA THR A 74 -0.02 -21.60 2.33
C THR A 74 -0.01 -20.23 2.98
N ALA A 75 -0.27 -19.20 2.17
CA ALA A 75 -0.55 -17.85 2.61
C ALA A 75 -1.88 -17.38 2.00
N ASN A 76 -2.79 -16.91 2.85
CA ASN A 76 -4.01 -16.23 2.48
C ASN A 76 -3.72 -14.74 2.28
N LEU A 77 -4.10 -14.26 1.12
CA LEU A 77 -3.95 -12.89 0.66
C LEU A 77 -5.34 -12.25 0.59
N GLY A 78 -5.52 -11.13 1.27
CA GLY A 78 -6.73 -10.34 1.18
C GLY A 78 -6.43 -8.98 0.57
N ILE A 79 -7.12 -8.59 -0.49
CA ILE A 79 -7.02 -7.24 -1.04
C ILE A 79 -8.25 -6.45 -0.63
N ARG A 80 -8.00 -5.24 -0.12
CA ARG A 80 -9.02 -4.21 0.08
C ARG A 80 -8.59 -2.97 -0.67
N THR A 81 -9.54 -2.24 -1.21
CA THR A 81 -9.26 -0.98 -1.90
C THR A 81 -10.22 0.09 -1.41
N SER A 82 -9.86 1.36 -1.58
CA SER A 82 -10.80 2.47 -1.37
C SER A 82 -11.91 2.54 -2.44
N TYR A 83 -11.83 1.73 -3.50
CA TYR A 83 -12.67 1.83 -4.70
C TYR A 83 -13.72 0.72 -4.82
N SER A 84 -13.54 -0.37 -4.06
CA SER A 84 -14.45 -1.52 -4.04
C SER A 84 -14.67 -1.99 -2.60
N ALA A 85 -15.93 -2.31 -2.29
CA ALA A 85 -16.30 -2.88 -0.99
C ALA A 85 -15.95 -4.38 -0.90
N ASP A 86 -15.89 -5.08 -2.04
CA ASP A 86 -15.69 -6.52 -2.08
C ASP A 86 -14.20 -6.86 -1.99
N PRO A 87 -13.76 -7.55 -0.92
CA PRO A 87 -12.38 -7.96 -0.79
C PRO A 87 -12.08 -9.14 -1.72
N VAL A 88 -10.94 -9.08 -2.41
CA VAL A 88 -10.43 -10.23 -3.18
C VAL A 88 -9.62 -11.11 -2.24
N GLN A 89 -9.90 -12.41 -2.23
CA GLN A 89 -9.18 -13.40 -1.42
C GLN A 89 -8.48 -14.41 -2.32
N ILE A 90 -7.21 -14.66 -2.07
CA ILE A 90 -6.39 -15.60 -2.85
C ILE A 90 -5.53 -16.41 -1.89
N GLU A 91 -5.40 -17.70 -2.14
CA GLU A 91 -4.45 -18.55 -1.44
C GLU A 91 -3.23 -18.80 -2.32
N LEU A 92 -2.04 -18.57 -1.77
CA LEU A 92 -0.76 -18.85 -2.41
C LEU A 92 -0.10 -20.05 -1.74
N GLN A 93 0.27 -21.05 -2.53
CA GLN A 93 0.92 -22.26 -2.04
C GLN A 93 2.42 -22.03 -1.80
N ARG A 94 3.00 -22.75 -0.84
CA ARG A 94 4.45 -22.69 -0.59
C ARG A 94 5.24 -23.08 -1.83
N GLY A 95 6.28 -22.30 -2.14
CA GLY A 95 7.10 -22.44 -3.33
C GLY A 95 6.48 -21.82 -4.59
N ALA A 96 5.28 -21.26 -4.51
CA ALA A 96 4.62 -20.62 -5.64
C ALA A 96 4.89 -19.11 -5.69
N SER A 97 4.78 -18.58 -6.90
CA SER A 97 4.78 -17.15 -7.21
C SER A 97 3.50 -16.80 -7.97
N THR A 98 3.02 -15.57 -7.79
CA THR A 98 1.85 -15.06 -8.48
C THR A 98 2.00 -13.58 -8.82
N VAL A 99 1.32 -13.16 -9.88
CA VAL A 99 1.13 -11.74 -10.21
C VAL A 99 -0.32 -11.41 -9.98
N LEU A 100 -0.58 -10.46 -9.08
CA LEU A 100 -1.90 -10.10 -8.64
C LEU A 100 -2.29 -8.73 -9.19
N PRO A 101 -3.12 -8.67 -10.25
CA PRO A 101 -3.59 -7.41 -10.82
C PRO A 101 -4.74 -6.84 -9.98
N VAL A 102 -4.62 -5.58 -9.60
CA VAL A 102 -5.65 -4.82 -8.92
C VAL A 102 -6.04 -3.62 -9.79
N PRO A 103 -7.25 -3.59 -10.36
CA PRO A 103 -7.74 -2.44 -11.09
C PRO A 103 -7.78 -1.20 -10.20
N VAL A 104 -7.28 -0.08 -10.69
CA VAL A 104 -7.29 1.21 -9.98
C VAL A 104 -7.89 2.30 -10.88
N PRO A 105 -8.85 3.09 -10.40
CA PRO A 105 -9.42 4.19 -11.15
C PRO A 105 -8.45 5.38 -11.25
N CYS A 106 -8.90 6.45 -11.91
CA CYS A 106 -8.20 7.73 -11.99
C CYS A 106 -8.13 8.47 -10.64
N GLU A 107 -8.96 8.10 -9.67
CA GLU A 107 -9.06 8.80 -8.39
C GLU A 107 -7.92 8.43 -7.44
N ALA A 108 -7.58 9.37 -6.54
CA ALA A 108 -6.65 9.09 -5.47
C ALA A 108 -7.27 8.11 -4.46
N GLY A 109 -6.43 7.33 -3.78
CA GLY A 109 -6.92 6.33 -2.84
C GLY A 109 -5.82 5.37 -2.40
N TRP A 110 -6.22 4.16 -2.05
CA TRP A 110 -5.28 3.15 -1.55
C TRP A 110 -5.68 1.72 -1.92
N VAL A 111 -4.66 0.87 -1.95
CA VAL A 111 -4.78 -0.59 -2.04
C VAL A 111 -4.06 -1.21 -0.86
N GLU A 112 -4.75 -2.06 -0.12
CA GLU A 112 -4.24 -2.78 1.04
C GLU A 112 -4.19 -4.27 0.70
N LEU A 113 -3.02 -4.87 0.85
CA LEU A 113 -2.80 -6.32 0.78
C LEU A 113 -2.54 -6.85 2.20
N GLY A 114 -3.49 -7.58 2.75
CA GLY A 114 -3.34 -8.37 3.96
C GLY A 114 -2.71 -9.72 3.67
N VAL A 115 -1.76 -10.15 4.51
CA VAL A 115 -1.04 -11.42 4.39
C VAL A 115 -1.14 -12.21 5.69
N SER A 116 -1.56 -13.47 5.61
CA SER A 116 -1.60 -14.38 6.77
C SER A 116 -1.42 -15.84 6.35
N PRO A 117 -0.89 -16.74 7.20
CA PRO A 117 -0.26 -16.46 8.48
C PRO A 117 1.15 -15.84 8.31
N LEU A 118 1.60 -15.15 9.35
CA LEU A 118 2.98 -14.65 9.45
C LEU A 118 3.86 -15.65 10.18
N PHE A 119 5.17 -15.56 9.99
CA PHE A 119 6.16 -16.34 10.73
C PHE A 119 7.31 -15.45 11.22
N CYS A 120 7.95 -15.85 12.31
CA CYS A 120 9.12 -15.16 12.84
C CYS A 120 10.34 -16.09 12.74
N PRO A 121 11.37 -15.77 11.95
CA PRO A 121 12.52 -16.67 11.75
C PRO A 121 13.20 -17.12 13.04
N SER A 122 13.39 -16.21 14.01
CA SER A 122 13.97 -16.53 15.32
C SER A 122 13.13 -17.48 16.17
N ARG A 123 11.81 -17.53 15.98
CA ARG A 123 10.93 -18.48 16.66
C ARG A 123 10.89 -19.85 15.98
N ASN A 124 11.34 -19.94 14.74
CA ASN A 124 11.38 -21.17 13.94
C ASN A 124 12.80 -21.76 13.82
N GLY A 125 13.71 -21.35 14.72
CA GLY A 125 15.05 -21.93 14.85
C GLY A 125 16.04 -21.59 13.73
N GLY A 126 15.75 -20.59 12.90
CA GLY A 126 16.49 -20.36 11.64
C GLY A 126 17.34 -19.09 11.55
N SER A 127 17.23 -18.14 12.48
CA SER A 127 17.92 -16.83 12.40
C SER A 127 17.81 -16.03 13.70
N THR A 128 18.60 -14.95 13.86
CA THR A 128 18.39 -13.92 14.89
C THR A 128 17.32 -12.88 14.50
N ASP A 129 16.73 -13.02 13.32
CA ASP A 129 15.69 -12.11 12.83
C ASP A 129 14.38 -12.25 13.63
N THR A 130 13.99 -11.14 14.27
CA THR A 130 12.81 -11.04 15.16
C THR A 130 11.58 -10.47 14.47
N ARG A 131 11.65 -10.15 13.17
CA ARG A 131 10.51 -9.64 12.40
C ARG A 131 9.44 -10.71 12.22
N TRP A 132 8.19 -10.27 12.07
CA TRP A 132 7.08 -11.11 11.65
C TRP A 132 6.87 -10.95 10.15
N LEU A 133 7.28 -11.97 9.40
CA LEU A 133 7.35 -11.98 7.95
C LEU A 133 6.15 -12.73 7.36
N GLY A 134 5.60 -12.22 6.26
CA GLY A 134 4.56 -12.86 5.47
C GLY A 134 5.18 -13.61 4.30
N LEU A 135 5.28 -12.93 3.16
CA LEU A 135 5.80 -13.46 1.91
C LEU A 135 6.82 -12.48 1.28
N MET A 136 7.41 -12.85 0.15
CA MET A 136 8.28 -11.98 -0.62
C MET A 136 7.47 -11.16 -1.62
N CYS A 137 7.71 -9.86 -1.64
CA CYS A 137 7.25 -8.94 -2.66
C CYS A 137 8.42 -8.64 -3.60
N ASP A 138 8.38 -9.25 -4.78
CA ASP A 138 9.41 -9.12 -5.80
C ASP A 138 9.27 -7.81 -6.60
N GLY A 139 8.10 -7.17 -6.53
CA GLY A 139 7.84 -5.88 -7.17
C GLY A 139 6.39 -5.44 -7.07
N ILE A 140 6.19 -4.13 -7.16
CA ILE A 140 4.89 -3.48 -7.27
C ILE A 140 4.97 -2.51 -8.44
N ASP A 141 4.21 -2.80 -9.49
CA ASP A 141 4.21 -2.00 -10.71
C ASP A 141 2.82 -1.40 -10.93
N LEU A 142 2.77 -0.11 -11.27
CA LEU A 142 1.53 0.55 -11.66
C LEU A 142 1.56 0.81 -13.17
N ARG A 143 0.67 0.16 -13.92
CA ARG A 143 0.55 0.34 -15.37
C ARG A 143 -0.69 1.17 -15.70
N SER A 144 -0.56 2.14 -16.59
CA SER A 144 -1.73 2.81 -17.17
C SER A 144 -2.40 1.90 -18.20
N VAL A 145 -3.72 1.88 -18.20
CA VAL A 145 -4.50 1.29 -19.30
C VAL A 145 -4.78 2.43 -20.28
N GLY A 146 -4.12 2.40 -21.44
CA GLY A 146 -4.33 3.39 -22.48
C GLY A 146 -5.77 3.34 -22.98
N ILE A 147 -6.39 4.52 -23.16
CA ILE A 147 -7.61 4.62 -23.97
C ILE A 147 -7.17 4.35 -25.41
N VAL A 148 -7.45 3.17 -25.94
CA VAL A 148 -7.36 2.93 -27.38
C VAL A 148 -8.49 3.73 -28.01
N THR A 149 -8.20 4.95 -28.46
CA THR A 149 -9.14 5.69 -29.29
C THR A 149 -9.15 5.00 -30.65
N GLU A 150 -10.16 4.18 -30.91
CA GLU A 150 -10.46 3.75 -32.29
C GLU A 150 -10.71 5.01 -33.11
N LEU A 151 -9.72 5.38 -33.93
CA LEU A 151 -9.91 6.31 -35.03
C LEU A 151 -10.84 5.63 -36.03
N ALA A 152 -12.14 5.83 -35.86
CA ALA A 152 -13.11 5.56 -36.91
C ALA A 152 -12.72 6.45 -38.10
N ALA A 153 -12.12 5.84 -39.12
CA ALA A 153 -11.93 6.47 -40.41
C ALA A 153 -13.32 6.77 -40.98
N ALA A 154 -13.73 8.04 -40.90
CA ALA A 154 -14.87 8.53 -41.66
C ALA A 154 -14.48 8.51 -43.15
N ALA A 155 -14.81 7.42 -43.83
CA ALA A 155 -14.95 7.41 -45.28
C ALA A 155 -16.41 7.76 -45.60
N GLY A 156 -16.63 8.91 -46.22
CA GLY A 156 -17.92 9.41 -46.68
C GLY A 156 -17.80 10.80 -47.28
#